data_AF-A0A197SPT6-F1
#
_entry.id   AF-A0A197SPT6-F1
#
_cell.length_a   1.000
_cell.length_b   1.000
_cell.length_c   1.000
_cell.angle_alpha   90.00
_cell.angle_beta   90.00
_cell.angle_gamma   90.00
#
_symmetry.space_group_name_H-M   'P 1'
#
loop_
_entity.id
_entity.type
_entity.pdbx_description
1 polymer ?
#
loop_
_entity_poly.entity_id
_entity_poly.type
_entity_poly.pdbx_seq_one_letter_code
_entity_poly.pdbx_strand_id
1 'polypeptide(L)'
;MTTPKTPLTSDLSRSADDLDWRRTAACVNLPQRSVFTRVPSEAEPVLRACNQCPVRRECEVVVDPAHTFFDGVSGGRLWRNGREVKRTAAHTSRQAGR
;
A
#
# COMPACT_ATOMS: atom_id res chain seq x y z
N MET A 1 50.07 23.45 8.75
CA MET A 1 49.07 22.93 9.70
C MET A 1 47.76 22.80 8.95
N THR A 2 47.24 21.58 8.89
CA THR A 2 46.29 21.09 7.89
C THR A 2 44.85 21.51 8.17
N THR A 3 44.11 21.71 7.09
CA THR A 3 42.70 22.13 6.89
C THR A 3 41.65 21.61 7.88
N PRO A 4 40.55 22.37 8.10
CA PRO A 4 39.38 21.88 8.82
C PRO A 4 38.66 20.78 8.03
N LYS A 5 38.30 19.70 8.74
CA LYS A 5 37.60 18.51 8.26
C LYS A 5 36.10 18.83 8.09
N THR A 6 35.66 18.90 6.84
CA THR A 6 34.26 19.02 6.40
C THR A 6 33.34 17.99 7.10
N PRO A 7 32.10 18.35 7.47
CA PRO A 7 31.18 17.46 8.16
C PRO A 7 30.68 16.33 7.24
N LEU A 8 30.50 15.16 7.84
CA LEU A 8 29.86 13.98 7.27
C LEU A 8 28.39 14.28 6.92
N THR A 9 28.11 14.63 5.66
CA THR A 9 26.75 14.75 5.12
C THR A 9 26.64 13.92 3.83
N SER A 10 26.87 12.61 3.90
CA SER A 10 26.78 11.74 2.73
C SER A 10 26.00 10.43 2.94
N ASP A 11 25.39 10.23 4.12
CA ASP A 11 24.63 8.99 4.40
C ASP A 11 23.14 9.08 4.01
N LEU A 12 22.63 10.25 3.65
CA LEU A 12 21.20 10.44 3.29
C LEU A 12 20.82 9.96 1.88
N SER A 13 21.79 9.61 1.02
CA SER A 13 21.51 9.20 -0.37
C SER A 13 21.29 7.71 -0.57
N ARG A 14 21.44 6.88 0.47
CA ARG A 14 21.23 5.42 0.35
C ARG A 14 19.74 5.01 0.30
N SER A 15 18.83 5.97 0.41
CA SER A 15 17.38 5.72 0.45
C SER A 15 16.68 5.93 -0.90
N ALA A 16 17.19 6.72 -1.84
CA ALA A 16 16.40 7.06 -3.03
C ALA A 16 16.24 5.88 -4.01
N ASP A 17 17.30 5.09 -4.24
CA ASP A 17 17.31 3.96 -5.18
C ASP A 17 16.70 2.67 -4.59
N ASP A 18 16.84 2.43 -3.28
CA ASP A 18 16.15 1.32 -2.57
C ASP A 18 14.63 1.59 -2.42
N LEU A 19 14.18 2.85 -2.58
CA LEU A 19 12.78 3.28 -2.46
C LEU A 19 11.95 3.13 -3.74
N ASP A 20 12.55 2.67 -4.84
CA ASP A 20 11.84 2.54 -6.12
C ASP A 20 10.97 1.27 -6.21
N TRP A 21 10.88 0.50 -5.14
CA TRP A 21 9.92 -0.63 -5.03
C TRP A 21 8.49 -0.18 -5.34
N ARG A 22 8.13 1.09 -5.06
CA ARG A 22 6.82 1.67 -5.41
C ARG A 22 6.55 1.68 -6.92
N ARG A 23 7.58 1.78 -7.77
CA ARG A 23 7.43 1.72 -9.24
C ARG A 23 7.02 0.34 -9.74
N THR A 24 7.31 -0.71 -8.96
CA THR A 24 6.88 -2.08 -9.26
C THR A 24 5.47 -2.39 -8.77
N ALA A 25 4.82 -1.44 -8.09
CA ALA A 25 3.47 -1.63 -7.59
C ALA A 25 2.48 -1.76 -8.76
N ALA A 26 1.67 -2.82 -8.77
CA ALA A 26 0.68 -3.06 -9.82
C ALA A 26 -0.37 -1.93 -9.94
N CYS A 27 -0.58 -1.15 -8.86
CA CYS A 27 -1.50 -0.01 -8.84
C CYS A 27 -0.87 1.32 -9.31
N VAL A 28 0.43 1.38 -9.63
CA VAL A 28 1.15 2.64 -9.92
C VAL A 28 0.57 3.42 -11.11
N ASN A 29 0.00 2.70 -12.08
CA ASN A 29 -0.59 3.28 -13.29
C ASN A 29 -2.12 3.48 -13.18
N LEU A 30 -2.72 3.19 -12.03
CA LEU A 30 -4.15 3.40 -11.80
C LEU A 30 -4.43 4.84 -11.36
N PRO A 31 -5.65 5.36 -11.58
CA PRO A 31 -6.02 6.68 -11.11
C PRO A 31 -5.85 6.81 -9.60
N GLN A 32 -5.12 7.82 -9.13
CA GLN A 32 -4.88 8.04 -7.69
C GLN A 32 -6.19 8.13 -6.90
N ARG A 33 -7.23 8.76 -7.46
CA ARG A 33 -8.56 8.84 -6.85
C ARG A 33 -9.16 7.46 -6.50
N SER A 34 -8.85 6.43 -7.28
CA SER A 34 -9.32 5.06 -7.05
C SER A 34 -8.49 4.35 -5.97
N VAL A 35 -7.24 4.76 -5.75
CA VAL A 35 -6.38 4.23 -4.68
C VAL A 35 -6.81 4.80 -3.33
N PHE A 36 -7.15 6.08 -3.27
CA PHE A 36 -7.55 6.76 -2.03
C PHE A 36 -9.07 6.79 -1.79
N THR A 37 -9.86 6.05 -2.59
CA THR A 37 -11.31 5.98 -2.39
C THR A 37 -11.68 5.14 -1.18
N ARG A 38 -12.70 5.57 -0.45
CA ARG A 38 -13.35 4.79 0.62
C ARG A 38 -14.52 3.96 0.10
N VAL A 39 -14.89 4.12 -1.17
CA VAL A 39 -16.05 3.48 -1.79
C VAL A 39 -15.63 2.09 -2.30
N PRO A 40 -16.22 0.99 -1.79
CA PRO A 40 -15.78 -0.37 -2.15
C PRO A 40 -15.81 -0.65 -3.66
N SER A 41 -16.84 -0.18 -4.36
CA SER A 41 -17.00 -0.37 -5.81
C SER A 41 -15.93 0.35 -6.63
N GLU A 42 -15.49 1.53 -6.18
CA GLU A 42 -14.43 2.29 -6.85
C GLU A 42 -13.02 1.75 -6.53
N ALA A 43 -12.87 1.14 -5.36
CA ALA A 43 -11.65 0.50 -4.91
C ALA A 43 -11.42 -0.86 -5.61
N GLU A 44 -12.46 -1.47 -6.18
CA GLU A 44 -12.40 -2.81 -6.76
C GLU A 44 -11.28 -3.02 -7.81
N PRO A 45 -11.09 -2.16 -8.84
CA PRO A 45 -9.99 -2.34 -9.79
C PRO A 45 -8.61 -2.26 -9.13
N VAL A 46 -8.44 -1.38 -8.13
CA VAL A 46 -7.20 -1.25 -7.37
C VAL A 46 -6.97 -2.49 -6.50
N LEU A 47 -8.01 -2.97 -5.81
CA LEU A 47 -7.94 -4.19 -5.01
C LEU A 47 -7.55 -5.39 -5.87
N ARG A 48 -8.09 -5.53 -7.08
CA ARG A 48 -7.69 -6.61 -8.00
C ARG A 48 -6.20 -6.53 -8.36
N ALA A 49 -5.72 -5.34 -8.76
CA ALA A 49 -4.31 -5.14 -9.07
C ALA A 49 -3.40 -5.39 -7.85
N CYS A 50 -3.74 -4.81 -6.69
CA CYS A 50 -2.96 -4.97 -5.47
C CYS A 50 -2.88 -6.42 -5.00
N ASN A 51 -3.91 -7.25 -5.20
CA ASN A 51 -3.88 -8.67 -4.82
C ASN A 51 -2.91 -9.52 -5.67
N GLN A 52 -2.45 -9.01 -6.81
CA GLN A 52 -1.43 -9.64 -7.66
C GLN A 52 -0.08 -8.90 -7.59
N CYS A 53 0.04 -7.90 -6.70
CA CYS A 53 1.19 -7.02 -6.62
C CYS A 53 2.37 -7.68 -5.89
N PRO A 54 3.59 -7.63 -6.44
CA PRO A 54 4.77 -8.24 -5.82
C PRO A 54 5.21 -7.52 -4.53
N VAL A 55 4.91 -6.23 -4.39
CA VAL A 55 5.33 -5.38 -3.25
C VAL A 55 4.21 -5.13 -2.24
N ARG A 56 3.24 -6.04 -2.18
CA ARG A 56 2.04 -5.87 -1.35
C ARG A 56 2.37 -5.74 0.14
N ARG A 57 3.31 -6.54 0.65
CA ARG A 57 3.67 -6.57 2.06
C ARG A 57 4.44 -5.32 2.47
N GLU A 58 5.40 -4.93 1.66
CA GLU A 58 6.21 -3.72 1.82
C GLU A 58 5.31 -2.48 1.78
N CYS A 59 4.33 -2.47 0.86
CA CYS A 59 3.32 -1.42 0.79
C CYS A 59 2.52 -1.28 2.09
N GLU A 60 2.02 -2.39 2.64
CA GLU A 60 1.24 -2.36 3.88
C GLU A 60 2.10 -1.89 5.07
N VAL A 61 3.34 -2.37 5.18
CA VAL A 61 4.28 -1.98 6.25
C VAL A 61 4.63 -0.49 6.19
N VAL A 62 4.90 0.05 5.00
CA VAL A 62 5.30 1.45 4.85
C VAL A 62 4.13 2.41 5.04
N VAL A 63 2.94 2.05 4.56
CA VAL A 63 1.73 2.87 4.78
C VAL A 63 1.28 2.79 6.24
N ASP A 64 1.52 1.64 6.88
CA ASP A 64 1.12 1.33 8.25
C ASP A 64 -0.31 1.81 8.57
N PRO A 65 -1.30 1.32 7.82
CA PRO A 65 -2.61 1.95 7.75
C PRO A 65 -3.33 2.00 9.11
N ALA A 66 -3.06 1.03 9.98
CA ALA A 66 -3.64 0.98 11.33
C ALA A 66 -3.16 2.13 12.23
N HIS A 67 -1.90 2.54 12.13
CA HIS A 67 -1.34 3.60 12.95
C HIS A 67 -1.42 4.99 12.30
N THR A 68 -1.47 5.05 10.97
CA THR A 68 -1.59 6.32 10.21
C THR A 68 -3.03 6.76 9.97
N PHE A 69 -4.02 5.99 10.43
CA PHE A 69 -5.44 6.21 10.15
C PHE A 69 -5.75 6.30 8.65
N PHE A 70 -5.01 5.54 7.84
CA PHE A 70 -5.11 5.59 6.39
C PHE A 70 -6.50 5.25 5.87
N ASP A 71 -6.86 5.91 4.76
CA ASP A 71 -8.09 5.68 4.00
C ASP A 71 -7.74 5.36 2.54
N GLY A 72 -8.25 4.24 2.04
CA GLY A 72 -8.00 3.77 0.68
C GLY A 72 -7.45 2.35 0.63
N VAL A 73 -6.85 2.00 -0.50
CA VAL A 73 -6.31 0.66 -0.74
C VAL A 73 -4.82 0.60 -0.44
N SER A 74 -4.44 -0.28 0.48
CA SER A 74 -3.05 -0.61 0.80
C SER A 74 -2.94 -2.08 1.17
N GLY A 75 -1.86 -2.76 0.80
CA GLY A 75 -1.67 -4.18 1.12
C GLY A 75 -2.68 -5.13 0.47
N GLY A 76 -3.40 -4.69 -0.57
CA GLY A 76 -4.50 -5.45 -1.17
C GLY A 76 -5.80 -5.43 -0.36
N ARG A 77 -5.89 -4.54 0.63
CA ARG A 77 -7.04 -4.37 1.52
C ARG A 77 -7.58 -2.95 1.41
N LEU A 78 -8.87 -2.79 1.65
CA LEU A 78 -9.49 -1.47 1.78
C LEU A 78 -9.46 -1.06 3.25
N TRP A 79 -9.01 0.16 3.50
CA TRP A 79 -8.89 0.75 4.83
C TRP A 79 -9.80 1.95 4.95
N ARG A 80 -10.38 2.11 6.13
CA ARG A 80 -11.17 3.28 6.52
C ARG A 80 -10.84 3.68 7.94
N ASN A 81 -10.33 4.89 8.13
CA ASN A 81 -9.83 5.39 9.43
C ASN A 81 -8.88 4.38 10.11
N GLY A 82 -7.97 3.79 9.33
CA GLY A 82 -7.04 2.76 9.81
C GLY A 82 -7.65 1.41 10.18
N ARG A 83 -8.91 1.16 9.86
CA ARG A 83 -9.55 -0.14 10.02
C ARG A 83 -9.76 -0.81 8.68
N GLU A 84 -9.40 -2.09 8.60
CA GLU A 84 -9.70 -2.89 7.42
C GLU A 84 -11.22 -3.01 7.23
N VAL A 85 -11.69 -2.65 6.05
CA VAL A 85 -13.05 -2.88 5.59
C VAL A 85 -13.11 -4.28 5.01
N LYS A 86 -13.51 -5.25 5.84
CA LYS A 86 -13.79 -6.60 5.35
C LYS A 86 -14.93 -6.52 4.34
N ARG A 87 -14.69 -6.99 3.12
CA ARG A 87 -15.78 -7.36 2.23
C ARG A 87 -16.52 -8.49 2.93
N THR A 88 -17.72 -8.23 3.43
CA THR A 88 -18.64 -9.29 3.80
C THR A 88 -18.81 -10.11 2.53
N ALA A 89 -18.19 -11.29 2.50
CA ALA A 89 -18.50 -12.27 1.47
C ALA A 89 -20.01 -12.47 1.54
N ALA A 90 -20.73 -11.94 0.55
CA ALA A 90 -22.15 -12.15 0.45
C ALA A 90 -22.36 -13.67 0.41
N HIS A 91 -22.98 -14.20 1.47
CA HIS A 91 -23.66 -15.48 1.57
C HIS A 91 -23.27 -16.55 0.53
N THR A 92 -22.23 -17.34 0.80
CA THR A 92 -22.17 -18.71 0.28
C THR A 92 -22.59 -19.69 1.38
N SER A 93 -23.84 -19.54 1.84
CA SER A 93 -24.58 -20.61 2.50
C SER A 93 -25.30 -21.46 1.44
N ARG A 94 -24.55 -22.11 0.55
CA ARG A 94 -25.03 -23.16 -0.38
C ARG A 94 -23.91 -24.11 -0.85
N GLN A 95 -23.03 -24.61 0.02
CA GLN A 95 -22.13 -25.71 -0.41
C GLN A 95 -21.53 -26.52 0.75
N ALA A 96 -22.35 -27.28 1.47
CA ALA A 96 -21.92 -28.48 2.19
C ALA A 96 -23.17 -29.32 2.53
N GLY A 97 -23.79 -29.87 1.49
CA GLY A 97 -24.82 -30.88 1.61
C GLY A 97 -24.64 -31.87 0.48
N ARG A 98 -24.02 -33.01 0.79
CA ARG A 98 -24.23 -34.34 0.20
C ARG A 98 -23.56 -35.37 1.09
#